data_AF-A0A6G1IP12-F1
#
_entry.id   AF-A0A6G1IP12-F1
#
_cell.length_a   1.000
_cell.length_b   1.000
_cell.length_c   1.000
_cell.angle_alpha   90.00
_cell.angle_beta   90.00
_cell.angle_gamma   90.00
#
_symmetry.space_group_name_H-M   'P 1'
#
loop_
_entity.id
_entity.type
_entity.pdbx_description
1 polymer ?
#
loop_
_entity_poly.entity_id
_entity_poly.type
_entity_poly.pdbx_seq_one_letter_code
_entity_poly.pdbx_strand_id
1 'polypeptide(L)'
;MDPLTTPFQDSSLAFLRGIRSIVASHHRAAHSGVFKSLVTPPRLTRRSIPRIVPSTGPFAHFINLLNGLPPIPHFLENREVYEECVESLAPFLSLVEEQDDTRTEALELLLCFLEWQAFCPAKFVALVNTHDPIALVLLAYFYATAGSVLSESKSRWWWWQSKPSYMVQAIDEYLGSAWTVWMDWPRAAVQKL
;
A
#
# COMPACT_ATOMS: atom_id res chain seq x y z
N MET A 1 -31.34 -14.07 11.21
CA MET A 1 -31.02 -13.29 10.01
C MET A 1 -29.57 -12.90 10.13
N ASP A 2 -28.70 -13.60 9.40
CA ASP A 2 -27.27 -13.28 9.37
C ASP A 2 -27.10 -11.88 8.78
N PRO A 3 -26.31 -10.99 9.40
CA PRO A 3 -25.92 -9.76 8.74
C PRO A 3 -25.09 -10.18 7.52
N LEU A 4 -25.55 -9.78 6.34
CA LEU A 4 -24.79 -9.86 5.09
C LEU A 4 -23.38 -9.32 5.36
N THR A 5 -22.43 -10.24 5.57
CA THR A 5 -21.01 -9.95 5.56
C THR A 5 -20.68 -9.52 4.14
N THR A 6 -20.80 -8.21 3.90
CA THR A 6 -20.27 -7.59 2.69
C THR A 6 -18.84 -8.08 2.52
N PRO A 7 -18.48 -8.67 1.36
CA PRO A 7 -17.15 -9.22 1.17
C PRO A 7 -16.14 -8.10 1.44
N PHE A 8 -15.26 -8.33 2.41
CA PHE A 8 -14.14 -7.47 2.73
C PHE A 8 -13.20 -7.50 1.51
N GLN A 9 -13.47 -6.69 0.48
CA GLN A 9 -12.71 -6.73 -0.76
C GLN A 9 -12.27 -5.32 -1.16
N ASP A 10 -10.95 -5.12 -1.19
CA ASP A 10 -10.37 -3.91 -1.74
C ASP A 10 -10.36 -3.98 -3.28
N SER A 11 -11.46 -3.54 -3.90
CA SER A 11 -11.56 -3.48 -5.37
C SER A 11 -10.61 -2.45 -5.99
N SER A 12 -9.96 -1.58 -5.21
CA SER A 12 -9.10 -0.54 -5.77
C SER A 12 -7.82 -1.10 -6.38
N LEU A 13 -7.27 -2.19 -5.83
CA LEU A 13 -6.13 -2.91 -6.41
C LEU A 13 -6.45 -3.49 -7.79
N ALA A 14 -7.69 -3.94 -8.01
CA ALA A 14 -8.15 -4.47 -9.28
C ALA A 14 -8.44 -3.34 -10.28
N PHE A 15 -9.13 -2.29 -9.85
CA PHE A 15 -9.49 -1.15 -10.68
C PHE A 15 -8.26 -0.41 -11.23
N LEU A 16 -7.28 -0.09 -10.36
CA LEU A 16 -6.07 0.64 -10.76
C LEU A 16 -5.21 -0.16 -11.75
N ARG A 17 -5.17 -1.50 -11.60
CA ARG A 17 -4.55 -2.38 -12.61
C ARG A 17 -5.24 -2.33 -13.96
N GLY A 18 -6.57 -2.27 -13.97
CA GLY A 18 -7.36 -2.10 -15.19
C GLY A 18 -6.98 -0.82 -15.94
N ILE A 19 -6.90 0.30 -15.24
CA ILE A 19 -6.44 1.59 -15.81
C ILE A 19 -5.05 1.44 -16.42
N ARG A 20 -4.11 0.85 -15.69
CA ARG A 20 -2.74 0.63 -16.19
C ARG A 20 -2.72 -0.23 -17.45
N SER A 21 -3.50 -1.31 -17.50
CA SER A 21 -3.60 -2.19 -18.68
C SER A 21 -4.07 -1.42 -19.92
N ILE A 22 -5.05 -0.52 -19.76
CA ILE A 22 -5.53 0.36 -20.83
C ILE A 22 -4.42 1.32 -21.29
N VAL A 23 -3.71 1.96 -20.35
CA VAL A 23 -2.60 2.87 -20.68
C VAL A 23 -1.47 2.13 -21.43
N ALA A 24 -1.13 0.91 -20.99
CA ALA A 24 -0.09 0.09 -21.60
C ALA A 24 -0.47 -0.38 -23.03
N SER A 25 -1.73 -0.77 -23.25
CA SER A 25 -2.21 -1.21 -24.58
C SER A 25 -2.27 -0.08 -25.61
N HIS A 26 -2.33 1.18 -25.16
CA HIS A 26 -2.34 2.36 -26.03
C HIS A 26 -1.01 3.13 -26.02
N HIS A 27 0.11 2.41 -25.88
CA HIS A 27 1.46 2.95 -25.64
C HIS A 27 1.84 4.14 -26.55
N ARG A 28 1.56 4.09 -27.85
CA ARG A 28 1.94 5.18 -28.76
C ARG A 28 1.14 6.46 -28.50
N ALA A 29 -0.18 6.36 -28.38
CA ALA A 29 -1.05 7.52 -28.11
C ALA A 29 -0.81 8.08 -26.70
N ALA A 30 -0.59 7.20 -25.72
CA ALA A 30 -0.28 7.57 -24.35
C ALA A 30 1.05 8.33 -24.24
N HIS A 31 2.11 7.89 -24.91
CA HIS A 31 3.46 8.47 -24.72
C HIS A 31 3.82 9.60 -25.70
N SER A 32 3.06 9.77 -26.79
CA SER A 32 3.32 10.83 -27.79
C SER A 32 2.21 11.88 -27.92
N GLY A 33 1.04 11.65 -27.30
CA GLY A 33 -0.09 12.58 -27.35
C GLY A 33 -0.02 13.74 -26.37
N VAL A 34 -1.02 14.62 -26.43
CA VAL A 34 -1.16 15.79 -25.52
C VAL A 34 -1.28 15.39 -24.04
N PHE A 35 -1.69 14.15 -23.76
CA PHE A 35 -1.83 13.60 -22.41
C PHE A 35 -0.59 12.87 -21.89
N LYS A 36 0.54 12.92 -22.61
CA LYS A 36 1.77 12.22 -22.20
C LYS A 36 2.24 12.55 -20.78
N SER A 37 2.02 13.78 -20.33
CA SER A 37 2.36 14.21 -18.96
C SER A 37 1.50 13.52 -17.90
N LEU A 38 0.27 13.11 -18.21
CA LEU A 38 -0.64 12.44 -17.29
C LEU A 38 -0.30 10.96 -17.09
N VAL A 39 0.37 10.34 -18.06
CA VAL A 39 0.80 8.93 -18.01
C VAL A 39 2.29 8.78 -17.71
N THR A 40 3.01 9.89 -17.52
CA THR A 40 4.41 9.86 -17.13
C THR A 40 4.51 9.33 -15.70
N PRO A 41 5.38 8.35 -15.41
CA PRO A 41 5.60 7.89 -14.04
C PRO A 41 5.97 9.05 -13.10
N PRO A 42 5.54 9.00 -11.82
CA PRO A 42 5.97 9.91 -10.77
C PRO A 42 7.48 10.15 -10.80
N ARG A 43 7.90 11.38 -10.49
CA ARG A 43 9.32 11.74 -10.47
C ARG A 43 10.05 11.01 -9.35
N LEU A 44 9.38 10.81 -8.22
CA LEU A 44 9.93 10.11 -7.06
C LEU A 44 10.17 8.62 -7.33
N THR A 45 9.40 7.96 -8.21
CA THR A 45 9.67 6.57 -8.61
C THR A 45 10.82 6.43 -9.62
N ARG A 46 11.19 7.52 -10.33
CA ARG A 46 12.38 7.55 -11.21
C ARG A 46 13.68 7.86 -10.49
N ARG A 47 13.64 8.58 -9.36
CA ARG A 47 14.78 8.62 -8.43
C ARG A 47 14.86 7.21 -7.87
N SER A 48 15.92 6.47 -8.16
CA SER A 48 16.12 5.12 -7.66
C SER A 48 15.96 5.11 -6.15
N ILE A 49 14.77 4.78 -5.64
CA ILE A 49 14.61 4.67 -4.21
C ILE A 49 15.35 3.38 -3.85
N PRO A 50 16.38 3.45 -3.00
CA PRO A 50 17.14 2.27 -2.67
C PRO A 50 16.19 1.20 -2.17
N ARG A 51 16.14 0.05 -2.84
CA ARG A 51 15.47 -1.15 -2.34
C ARG A 51 16.35 -1.72 -1.24
N ILE A 52 16.35 -1.04 -0.09
CA ILE A 52 17.07 -1.47 1.09
C ILE A 52 16.03 -2.02 2.05
N VAL A 53 16.31 -3.21 2.58
CA VAL A 53 15.50 -3.78 3.66
C VAL A 53 15.50 -2.78 4.82
N PRO A 54 14.32 -2.30 5.26
CA PRO A 54 14.25 -1.32 6.32
C PRO A 54 14.85 -1.91 7.60
N SER A 55 15.86 -1.25 8.14
CA SER A 55 16.50 -1.62 9.41
C SER A 55 15.79 -1.02 10.62
N THR A 56 14.98 0.03 10.39
CA THR A 56 14.19 0.74 11.39
C THR A 56 12.79 1.06 10.84
N GLY A 57 11.89 1.48 11.74
CA GLY A 57 10.54 1.88 11.35
C GLY A 57 9.55 0.73 11.19
N PRO A 58 8.34 1.01 10.66
CA PRO A 58 7.23 0.06 10.71
C PRO A 58 7.40 -1.14 9.79
N PHE A 59 8.03 -0.97 8.63
CA PHE A 59 8.32 -2.12 7.77
C PHE A 59 9.43 -3.01 8.36
N ALA A 60 10.40 -2.47 9.10
CA ALA A 60 11.33 -3.30 9.88
C ALA A 60 10.57 -4.10 10.95
N HIS A 61 9.58 -3.48 11.63
CA HIS A 61 8.70 -4.19 12.56
C HIS A 61 7.93 -5.32 11.88
N PHE A 62 7.34 -5.09 10.70
CA PHE A 62 6.66 -6.13 9.92
C PHE A 62 7.61 -7.28 9.57
N ILE A 63 8.82 -6.99 9.08
CA ILE A 63 9.83 -8.01 8.76
C ILE A 63 10.26 -8.79 10.00
N ASN A 64 10.39 -8.15 11.16
CA ASN A 64 10.69 -8.83 12.42
C ASN A 64 9.56 -9.79 12.84
N LEU A 65 8.29 -9.40 12.67
CA LEU A 65 7.15 -10.28 12.90
C LEU A 65 7.17 -11.47 11.93
N LEU A 66 7.46 -11.23 10.66
CA LEU A 66 7.61 -12.27 9.63
C LEU A 66 8.78 -13.23 9.92
N ASN A 67 9.88 -12.73 10.47
CA ASN A 67 11.02 -13.53 10.93
C ASN A 67 10.69 -14.36 12.18
N GLY A 68 9.78 -13.88 13.02
CA GLY A 68 9.34 -14.57 14.24
C GLY A 68 8.31 -15.67 14.02
N LEU A 69 7.82 -15.87 12.78
CA LEU A 69 6.88 -16.93 12.47
C LEU A 69 7.52 -18.32 12.66
N PRO A 70 6.77 -19.30 13.18
CA PRO A 70 7.26 -20.67 13.28
C PRO A 70 7.54 -21.20 11.87
N PRO A 71 8.51 -22.11 11.68
CA PRO A 71 8.91 -22.62 10.37
C PRO A 71 7.90 -23.64 9.82
N ILE A 72 6.63 -23.26 9.76
CA ILE A 72 5.53 -24.07 9.27
C ILE A 72 5.33 -23.72 7.78
N PRO A 73 5.25 -24.72 6.88
CA PRO A 73 5.25 -24.50 5.43
C PRO A 73 4.25 -23.45 4.92
N HIS A 74 3.04 -23.40 5.48
CA HIS A 74 1.99 -22.48 5.04
C HIS A 74 2.34 -20.99 5.24
N PHE A 75 3.09 -20.64 6.29
CA PHE A 75 3.53 -19.26 6.52
C PHE A 75 4.72 -18.86 5.64
N LEU A 76 5.48 -19.84 5.15
CA LEU A 76 6.70 -19.60 4.36
C LEU A 76 6.42 -19.57 2.85
N GLU A 77 5.33 -20.19 2.38
CA GLU A 77 5.00 -20.34 0.96
C GLU A 77 4.92 -19.00 0.18
N ASN A 78 4.48 -17.94 0.86
CA ASN A 78 4.27 -16.63 0.26
C ASN A 78 5.25 -15.57 0.74
N ARG A 79 6.26 -15.99 1.52
CA ARG A 79 7.20 -15.10 2.20
C ARG A 79 7.89 -14.11 1.26
N GLU A 80 8.41 -14.61 0.14
CA GLU A 80 9.09 -13.79 -0.87
C GLU A 80 8.19 -12.68 -1.43
N VAL A 81 6.88 -12.95 -1.58
CA VAL A 81 5.90 -11.97 -2.06
C VAL A 81 5.71 -10.84 -1.06
N TYR A 82 5.67 -11.17 0.23
CA TYR A 82 5.56 -10.17 1.29
C TYR A 82 6.83 -9.33 1.39
N GLU A 83 8.00 -9.96 1.35
CA GLU A 83 9.30 -9.28 1.37
C GLU A 83 9.45 -8.33 0.17
N GLU A 84 9.13 -8.78 -1.05
CA GLU A 84 9.11 -7.94 -2.25
C GLU A 84 8.18 -6.72 -2.10
N CYS A 85 6.96 -6.94 -1.56
CA CYS A 85 6.02 -5.86 -1.33
C CYS A 85 6.54 -4.86 -0.29
N VAL A 86 7.15 -5.34 0.80
CA VAL A 86 7.76 -4.48 1.82
C VAL A 86 8.91 -3.66 1.24
N GLU A 87 9.82 -4.28 0.52
CA GLU A 87 10.96 -3.60 -0.12
C GLU A 87 10.50 -2.51 -1.09
N SER A 88 9.38 -2.73 -1.77
CA SER A 88 8.80 -1.74 -2.69
C SER A 88 8.06 -0.59 -1.98
N LEU A 89 7.61 -0.78 -0.73
CA LEU A 89 6.87 0.22 0.05
C LEU A 89 7.74 1.05 0.99
N ALA A 90 8.75 0.44 1.60
CA ALA A 90 9.67 1.07 2.56
C ALA A 90 10.25 2.43 2.08
N PRO A 91 10.73 2.53 0.83
CA PRO A 91 10.98 3.79 0.12
C PRO A 91 10.06 4.97 0.43
N PHE A 92 8.73 4.78 0.44
CA PHE A 92 7.77 5.88 0.56
C PHE A 92 7.67 6.43 1.98
N LEU A 93 8.02 5.65 2.99
CA LEU A 93 8.08 6.14 4.36
C LEU A 93 9.35 6.95 4.62
N SER A 94 10.50 6.51 4.08
CA SER A 94 11.74 7.28 4.22
C SER A 94 11.65 8.66 3.56
N LEU A 95 10.89 8.78 2.46
CA LEU A 95 10.62 10.07 1.81
C LEU A 95 9.79 11.04 2.67
N VAL A 96 9.06 10.54 3.67
CA VAL A 96 8.28 11.37 4.62
C VAL A 96 9.20 11.97 5.68
N GLU A 97 10.17 11.20 6.16
CA GLU A 97 11.12 11.64 7.18
C GLU A 97 12.06 12.74 6.65
N GLU A 98 12.26 12.79 5.33
CA GLU A 98 13.11 13.77 4.64
C GLU A 98 12.34 14.95 4.03
N GLN A 99 11.01 15.03 4.24
CA GLN A 99 10.16 15.91 3.46
C GLN A 99 10.34 17.41 3.80
N ASP A 100 10.43 18.25 2.76
CA ASP A 100 10.35 19.71 2.84
C ASP A 100 8.95 20.15 2.42
N ASP A 101 8.37 21.14 3.08
CA ASP A 101 6.92 21.33 3.20
C ASP A 101 6.26 21.97 1.93
N THR A 102 6.39 21.32 0.76
CA THR A 102 5.93 21.86 -0.53
C THR A 102 4.80 21.06 -1.18
N ARG A 103 3.82 21.79 -1.75
CA ARG A 103 2.62 21.24 -2.43
C ARG A 103 2.93 20.21 -3.53
N THR A 104 4.04 20.39 -4.25
CA THR A 104 4.43 19.51 -5.36
C THR A 104 4.77 18.11 -4.88
N GLU A 105 5.29 17.97 -3.66
CA GLU A 105 5.71 16.69 -3.10
C GLU A 105 4.52 15.84 -2.67
N ALA A 106 3.49 16.44 -2.08
CA ALA A 106 2.29 15.72 -1.65
C ALA A 106 1.52 15.05 -2.83
N LEU A 107 1.41 15.73 -3.98
CA LEU A 107 0.80 15.14 -5.18
C LEU A 107 1.67 14.02 -5.76
N GLU A 108 2.98 14.21 -5.82
CA GLU A 108 3.92 13.18 -6.29
C GLU A 108 3.85 11.92 -5.42
N LEU A 109 3.74 12.07 -4.10
CA LEU A 109 3.58 10.95 -3.16
C LEU A 109 2.24 10.22 -3.36
N LEU A 110 1.12 10.94 -3.52
CA LEU A 110 -0.15 10.31 -3.86
C LEU A 110 -0.05 9.49 -5.15
N LEU A 111 0.56 10.06 -6.20
CA LEU A 111 0.74 9.35 -7.47
C LEU A 111 1.62 8.11 -7.31
N CYS A 112 2.64 8.16 -6.44
CA CYS A 112 3.45 6.99 -6.09
C CYS A 112 2.63 5.88 -5.42
N PHE A 113 1.74 6.21 -4.48
CA PHE A 113 0.87 5.21 -3.84
C PHE A 113 -0.10 4.57 -4.84
N LEU A 114 -0.69 5.37 -5.73
CA LEU A 114 -1.57 4.86 -6.79
C LEU A 114 -0.80 3.99 -7.79
N GLU A 115 0.42 4.39 -8.14
CA GLU A 115 1.30 3.57 -8.97
C GLU A 115 1.64 2.25 -8.27
N TRP A 116 2.02 2.27 -7.00
CA TRP A 116 2.29 1.06 -6.24
C TRP A 116 1.10 0.08 -6.27
N GLN A 117 -0.13 0.56 -6.05
CA GLN A 117 -1.33 -0.27 -6.14
C GLN A 117 -1.53 -0.87 -7.54
N ALA A 118 -1.21 -0.12 -8.60
CA ALA A 118 -1.28 -0.60 -9.98
C ALA A 118 -0.13 -1.57 -10.36
N PHE A 119 0.95 -1.63 -9.57
CA PHE A 119 2.16 -2.38 -9.87
C PHE A 119 2.51 -3.48 -8.87
N CYS A 120 1.76 -3.66 -7.78
CA CYS A 120 2.05 -4.74 -6.84
C CYS A 120 2.08 -6.13 -7.53
N PRO A 121 2.75 -7.14 -6.95
CA PRO A 121 2.81 -8.48 -7.52
C PRO A 121 1.41 -9.06 -7.72
N ALA A 122 1.15 -9.74 -8.86
CA ALA A 122 -0.16 -10.36 -9.12
C ALA A 122 -0.50 -11.41 -8.04
N LYS A 123 0.51 -12.12 -7.54
CA LYS A 123 0.37 -13.09 -6.43
C LYS A 123 -0.09 -12.41 -5.14
N PHE A 124 0.42 -11.22 -4.81
CA PHE A 124 -0.04 -10.45 -3.64
C PHE A 124 -1.54 -10.11 -3.73
N VAL A 125 -2.02 -9.73 -4.92
CA VAL A 125 -3.45 -9.44 -5.12
C VAL A 125 -4.30 -10.68 -4.94
N ALA A 126 -3.85 -11.81 -5.47
CA ALA A 126 -4.55 -13.07 -5.29
C ALA A 126 -4.67 -13.39 -3.79
N LEU A 127 -3.59 -13.22 -3.03
CA LEU A 127 -3.57 -13.42 -1.58
C LEU A 127 -4.54 -12.47 -0.85
N VAL A 128 -4.55 -11.19 -1.19
CA VAL A 128 -5.53 -10.23 -0.64
C VAL A 128 -6.97 -10.65 -0.98
N ASN A 129 -7.23 -11.07 -2.22
CA ASN A 129 -8.56 -11.50 -2.65
C ASN A 129 -9.01 -12.82 -2.01
N THR A 130 -8.08 -13.68 -1.61
CA THR A 130 -8.34 -14.91 -0.86
C THR A 130 -8.24 -14.70 0.65
N HIS A 131 -8.17 -13.44 1.11
CA HIS A 131 -8.11 -13.07 2.53
C HIS A 131 -6.95 -13.70 3.30
N ASP A 132 -5.80 -13.86 2.64
CA ASP A 132 -4.57 -14.28 3.30
C ASP A 132 -4.21 -13.28 4.42
N PRO A 133 -4.11 -13.70 5.68
CA PRO A 133 -3.98 -12.78 6.79
C PRO A 133 -2.74 -11.89 6.75
N ILE A 134 -1.59 -12.42 6.33
CA ILE A 134 -0.33 -11.66 6.25
C ILE A 134 -0.42 -10.62 5.13
N ALA A 135 -1.02 -10.99 3.98
CA ALA A 135 -1.28 -10.06 2.89
C ALA A 135 -2.21 -8.92 3.33
N LEU A 136 -3.25 -9.23 4.11
CA LEU A 136 -4.16 -8.23 4.67
C LEU A 136 -3.46 -7.31 5.66
N VAL A 137 -2.62 -7.83 6.56
CA VAL A 137 -1.79 -6.98 7.42
C VAL A 137 -0.91 -6.05 6.58
N LEU A 138 -0.23 -6.57 5.56
CA LEU A 138 0.63 -5.75 4.70
C LEU A 138 -0.16 -4.67 3.95
N LEU A 139 -1.39 -4.98 3.54
CA LEU A 139 -2.32 -3.99 2.96
C LEU A 139 -2.71 -2.90 3.99
N ALA A 140 -2.90 -3.26 5.26
CA ALA A 140 -3.12 -2.29 6.33
C ALA A 140 -1.89 -1.40 6.54
N TYR A 141 -0.68 -1.96 6.48
CA TYR A 141 0.57 -1.20 6.53
C TYR A 141 0.66 -0.18 5.38
N PHE A 142 0.28 -0.59 4.16
CA PHE A 142 0.19 0.31 3.01
C PHE A 142 -0.78 1.46 3.28
N TYR A 143 -2.00 1.18 3.74
CA TYR A 143 -3.01 2.21 3.99
C TYR A 143 -2.61 3.15 5.12
N ALA A 144 -2.09 2.63 6.23
CA ALA A 144 -1.58 3.42 7.33
C ALA A 144 -0.43 4.34 6.89
N THR A 145 0.48 3.83 6.07
CA THR A 145 1.55 4.61 5.44
C THR A 145 0.95 5.73 4.58
N ALA A 146 0.13 5.39 3.60
CA ALA A 146 -0.48 6.38 2.69
C ALA A 146 -1.30 7.43 3.44
N GLY A 147 -2.03 7.04 4.48
CA GLY A 147 -2.73 7.97 5.35
C GLY A 147 -1.78 8.93 6.05
N SER A 148 -0.72 8.41 6.68
CA SER A 148 0.25 9.22 7.44
C SER A 148 0.93 10.25 6.57
N VAL A 149 1.39 9.83 5.39
CA VAL A 149 2.06 10.68 4.39
C VAL A 149 1.14 11.79 3.86
N LEU A 150 -0.14 11.48 3.69
CA LEU A 150 -1.08 12.38 3.01
C LEU A 150 -1.94 13.20 4.00
N SER A 151 -1.73 13.01 5.30
CA SER A 151 -2.54 13.59 6.39
C SER A 151 -2.52 15.13 6.41
N GLU A 152 -1.41 15.76 6.05
CA GLU A 152 -1.29 17.23 6.02
C GLU A 152 -2.03 17.84 4.82
N SER A 153 -2.34 17.02 3.82
CA SER A 153 -3.07 17.42 2.61
C SER A 153 -4.54 17.00 2.63
N LYS A 154 -5.12 16.71 3.82
CA LYS A 154 -6.51 16.24 3.98
C LYS A 154 -7.51 17.00 3.11
N SER A 155 -7.52 18.33 3.08
CA SER A 155 -8.50 19.11 2.28
C SER A 155 -8.37 18.98 0.76
N ARG A 156 -7.28 18.39 0.24
CA ARG A 156 -6.95 18.38 -1.20
C ARG A 156 -7.57 17.19 -1.96
N TRP A 157 -7.83 16.06 -1.29
CA TRP A 157 -8.29 14.83 -1.95
C TRP A 157 -9.51 14.21 -1.27
N TRP A 158 -10.67 14.82 -1.51
CA TRP A 158 -11.96 14.43 -0.90
C TRP A 158 -12.29 12.92 -1.03
N TRP A 159 -11.84 12.26 -2.09
CA TRP A 159 -12.09 10.83 -2.35
C TRP A 159 -11.13 9.87 -1.63
N TRP A 160 -10.06 10.38 -1.01
CA TRP A 160 -9.05 9.58 -0.30
C TRP A 160 -9.02 9.79 1.22
N GLN A 161 -9.53 10.94 1.71
CA GLN A 161 -9.41 11.35 3.13
C GLN A 161 -9.72 10.26 4.16
N SER A 162 -10.87 9.58 4.03
CA SER A 162 -11.31 8.57 5.00
C SER A 162 -10.83 7.16 4.67
N LYS A 163 -10.32 6.93 3.45
CA LYS A 163 -10.03 5.60 2.95
C LYS A 163 -8.93 4.89 3.77
N PRO A 164 -7.78 5.52 4.10
CA PRO A 164 -6.77 4.90 4.95
C PRO A 164 -7.30 4.35 6.27
N SER A 165 -7.98 5.20 7.06
CA SER A 165 -8.50 4.80 8.37
C SER A 165 -9.59 3.74 8.26
N TYR A 166 -10.49 3.88 7.29
CA TYR A 166 -11.54 2.89 7.03
C TYR A 166 -10.95 1.52 6.68
N MET A 167 -9.97 1.48 5.76
CA MET A 167 -9.37 0.22 5.33
C MET A 167 -8.62 -0.47 6.47
N VAL A 168 -7.85 0.28 7.27
CA VAL A 168 -7.13 -0.30 8.42
C VAL A 168 -8.10 -0.86 9.46
N GLN A 169 -9.17 -0.14 9.79
CA GLN A 169 -10.18 -0.60 10.74
C GLN A 169 -10.90 -1.85 10.23
N ALA A 170 -11.32 -1.85 8.97
CA ALA A 170 -12.02 -2.98 8.39
C ALA A 170 -11.14 -4.25 8.27
N ILE A 171 -9.83 -4.09 8.01
CA ILE A 171 -8.87 -5.21 8.06
C ILE A 171 -8.75 -5.75 9.49
N ASP A 172 -8.62 -4.84 10.46
CA ASP A 172 -8.45 -5.20 11.86
C ASP A 172 -9.64 -6.01 12.41
N GLU A 173 -10.85 -5.52 12.13
CA GLU A 173 -12.10 -6.19 12.49
C GLU A 173 -12.22 -7.57 11.83
N TYR A 174 -11.82 -7.69 10.56
CA TYR A 174 -11.85 -8.96 9.83
C TYR A 174 -10.86 -9.99 10.37
N LEU A 175 -9.62 -9.59 10.65
CA LEU A 175 -8.58 -10.49 11.15
C LEU A 175 -8.83 -10.92 12.61
N GLY A 176 -9.41 -10.04 13.41
CA GLY A 176 -9.73 -10.30 14.80
C GLY A 176 -8.50 -10.40 15.72
N SER A 177 -8.75 -10.78 16.97
CA SER A 177 -7.79 -10.64 18.07
C SER A 177 -6.49 -11.43 17.90
N ALA A 178 -6.48 -12.49 17.09
CA ALA A 178 -5.28 -13.28 16.81
C ALA A 178 -4.17 -12.47 16.13
N TRP A 179 -4.53 -11.40 15.41
CA TRP A 179 -3.60 -10.55 14.65
C TRP A 179 -3.31 -9.23 15.33
N THR A 180 -3.72 -9.06 16.60
CA THR A 180 -3.59 -7.79 17.35
C THR A 180 -2.18 -7.22 17.27
N VAL A 181 -1.15 -8.04 17.56
CA VAL A 181 0.26 -7.60 17.55
C VAL A 181 0.71 -7.12 16.16
N TRP A 182 0.22 -7.78 15.10
CA TRP A 182 0.54 -7.41 13.72
C TRP A 182 -0.15 -6.10 13.30
N MET A 183 -1.33 -5.83 13.85
CA MET A 183 -2.14 -4.67 13.54
C MET A 183 -1.88 -3.46 14.46
N ASP A 184 -1.02 -3.59 15.47
CA ASP A 184 -0.72 -2.52 16.44
C ASP A 184 -0.23 -1.24 15.77
N TRP A 185 0.77 -1.34 14.88
CA TRP A 185 1.30 -0.17 14.20
C TRP A 185 0.29 0.46 13.24
N PRO A 186 -0.34 -0.29 12.29
CA PRO A 186 -1.33 0.29 11.39
C PRO A 186 -2.45 1.03 12.13
N ARG A 187 -3.00 0.45 13.21
CA ARG A 187 -4.03 1.08 14.04
C ARG A 187 -3.53 2.39 14.66
N ALA A 188 -2.37 2.35 15.31
CA ALA A 188 -1.82 3.53 15.98
C ALA A 188 -1.48 4.65 14.99
N ALA A 189 -1.07 4.31 13.76
CA ALA A 189 -0.79 5.26 12.71
C ALA A 189 -2.07 5.96 12.22
N VAL A 190 -3.16 5.21 11.97
CA VAL A 190 -4.42 5.82 11.48
C VAL A 190 -5.18 6.63 12.52
N GLN A 191 -4.94 6.39 13.81
CA GLN A 191 -5.49 7.20 14.90
C GLN A 191 -4.93 8.62 14.95
N LYS A 192 -3.77 8.86 14.31
CA LYS A 192 -3.11 10.17 14.23
C LYS A 192 -3.53 10.98 13.00
N LEU A 193 -4.40 10.42 12.15
CA LEU A 193 -4.89 11.02 10.91
C LEU A 193 -6.10 11.94 11.12
#